data_AF-A0AAJ4AYC3-F1
#
_entry.id   AF-A0AAJ4AYC3-F1
#
_cell.length_a   1.000
_cell.length_b   1.000
_cell.length_c   1.000
_cell.angle_alpha   90.00
_cell.angle_beta   90.00
_cell.angle_gamma   90.00
#
_symmetry.space_group_name_H-M   'P 1'
#
loop_
_entity.id
_entity.type
_entity.pdbx_description
1 polymer ?
#
loop_
_entity_poly.entity_id
_entity_poly.type
_entity_poly.pdbx_seq_one_letter_code
_entity_poly.pdbx_strand_id
1 'polypeptide(L)'
;MGNKWAVKIRHRVHAQAESLGNLCVESFHFLALFAIGAITAWASVVAFLGMVEKGNVTVDDILLLFIYLELGAMTGIYFKTNHMPVRFLIYVAITALTRLLISDVSHHNPPDIGIIYLCGGILLLAFAILVVRYASYKYPSAKIPDSSSTVKGAVTEEKGEI
;
A
#
# COMPACT_ATOMS: atom_id res chain seq x y z
N MET A 1 -21.54 47.76 -5.20
CA MET A 1 -20.25 47.40 -5.84
C MET A 1 -19.34 46.57 -4.91
N GLY A 2 -19.88 45.74 -4.01
CA GLY A 2 -19.14 45.18 -2.85
C GLY A 2 -18.96 43.65 -2.81
N ASN A 3 -19.26 42.93 -3.90
CA ASN A 3 -19.56 41.48 -3.79
C ASN A 3 -18.52 40.61 -4.52
N LYS A 4 -17.62 41.21 -5.31
CA LYS A 4 -16.63 40.49 -6.13
C LYS A 4 -15.36 40.07 -5.36
N TRP A 5 -15.03 40.76 -4.27
CA TRP A 5 -13.79 40.53 -3.51
C TRP A 5 -13.88 39.30 -2.59
N ALA A 6 -15.01 39.10 -1.91
CA ALA A 6 -15.24 37.96 -1.02
C ALA A 6 -15.25 36.61 -1.77
N VAL A 7 -15.80 36.58 -3.00
CA VAL A 7 -15.80 35.37 -3.85
C VAL A 7 -14.38 35.04 -4.34
N LYS A 8 -13.59 36.06 -4.69
CA LYS A 8 -12.20 35.89 -5.17
C LYS A 8 -11.25 35.38 -4.07
N ILE A 9 -11.51 35.75 -2.81
CA ILE A 9 -10.75 35.26 -1.65
C ILE A 9 -11.11 33.81 -1.34
N ARG A 10 -12.40 33.45 -1.30
CA ARG A 10 -12.81 32.05 -1.10
C ARG A 10 -12.20 31.11 -2.14
N HIS A 11 -12.22 31.49 -3.42
CA HIS A 11 -11.64 30.66 -4.48
C HIS A 11 -10.12 30.45 -4.34
N ARG A 12 -9.38 31.47 -3.89
CA ARG A 12 -7.93 31.35 -3.63
C ARG A 12 -7.63 30.56 -2.36
N VAL A 13 -8.42 30.76 -1.29
CA VAL A 13 -8.23 30.03 -0.04
C VAL A 13 -8.52 28.54 -0.22
N HIS A 14 -9.55 28.15 -0.98
CA HIS A 14 -9.81 26.73 -1.27
C HIS A 14 -8.67 26.10 -2.09
N ALA A 15 -8.19 26.77 -3.14
CA ALA A 15 -7.09 26.24 -3.95
C ALA A 15 -5.77 26.12 -3.16
N GLN A 16 -5.48 27.07 -2.26
CA GLN A 16 -4.31 27.00 -1.40
C GLN A 16 -4.45 25.94 -0.30
N ALA A 17 -5.64 25.79 0.28
CA ALA A 17 -5.91 24.78 1.31
C ALA A 17 -5.85 23.35 0.76
N GLU A 18 -6.37 23.11 -0.45
CA GLU A 18 -6.27 21.80 -1.11
C GLU A 18 -4.81 21.44 -1.45
N SER A 19 -4.05 22.40 -2.00
CA SER A 19 -2.64 22.16 -2.34
C SER A 19 -1.77 21.92 -1.11
N LEU A 20 -1.94 22.71 -0.04
CA LEU A 20 -1.23 22.51 1.22
C LEU A 20 -1.65 21.21 1.91
N GLY A 21 -2.94 20.89 1.91
CA GLY A 21 -3.45 19.63 2.45
C GLY A 21 -2.85 18.42 1.75
N ASN A 22 -2.82 18.42 0.42
CA ASN A 22 -2.24 17.33 -0.36
C ASN A 22 -0.74 17.18 -0.07
N LEU A 23 0.02 18.29 -0.03
CA LEU A 23 1.45 18.28 0.28
C LEU A 23 1.73 17.72 1.69
N CYS A 24 0.97 18.14 2.68
CA CYS A 24 1.13 17.67 4.06
C CYS A 24 0.81 16.18 4.19
N VAL A 25 -0.26 15.71 3.56
CA VAL A 25 -0.64 14.29 3.57
C VAL A 25 0.42 13.44 2.88
N GLU A 26 0.91 13.88 1.71
CA GLU A 26 1.96 13.19 0.97
C GLU A 26 3.28 13.15 1.77
N SER A 27 3.68 14.27 2.37
CA SER A 27 4.88 14.34 3.21
C SER A 27 4.79 13.43 4.44
N PHE A 28 3.65 13.44 5.13
CA PHE A 28 3.40 12.55 6.27
C PHE A 28 3.48 11.09 5.85
N HIS A 29 2.91 10.77 4.69
CA HIS A 29 2.92 9.42 4.14
C HIS A 29 4.35 8.93 3.87
N PHE A 30 5.17 9.73 3.18
CA PHE A 30 6.57 9.41 2.95
C PHE A 30 7.37 9.24 4.24
N LEU A 31 7.15 10.12 5.22
CA LEU A 31 7.84 10.04 6.51
C LEU A 31 7.48 8.76 7.27
N ALA A 32 6.19 8.40 7.29
CA ALA A 32 5.72 7.17 7.92
C ALA A 32 6.36 5.93 7.28
N LEU A 33 6.42 5.87 5.95
CA LEU A 33 7.07 4.77 5.24
C LEU A 33 8.57 4.70 5.48
N PHE A 34 9.24 5.85 5.50
CA PHE A 34 10.66 5.89 5.84
C PHE A 34 10.92 5.34 7.23
N ALA A 35 10.08 5.72 8.22
CA ALA A 35 10.17 5.19 9.57
C ALA A 35 9.95 3.67 9.63
N ILE A 36 8.93 3.14 8.94
CA ILE A 36 8.64 1.70 8.90
C ILE A 36 9.78 0.93 8.20
N GLY A 37 10.30 1.45 7.09
CA GLY A 37 11.45 0.85 6.40
C GLY A 37 12.70 0.82 7.27
N ALA A 38 13.01 1.94 7.95
CA ALA A 38 14.16 2.05 8.83
C ALA A 38 14.08 1.09 10.03
N ILE A 39 12.92 1.01 10.70
CA ILE A 39 12.76 0.09 11.83
C ILE A 39 12.79 -1.38 11.39
N THR A 40 12.28 -1.69 10.20
CA THR A 40 12.34 -3.04 9.63
C THR A 40 13.78 -3.45 9.34
N ALA A 41 14.58 -2.55 8.74
CA ALA A 41 16.00 -2.80 8.48
C ALA A 41 16.78 -2.97 9.80
N TRP A 42 16.54 -2.11 10.78
CA TRP A 42 17.16 -2.20 12.10
C TRP A 42 16.81 -3.52 12.81
N ALA A 43 15.52 -3.88 12.86
CA ALA A 43 15.04 -5.12 13.46
C ALA A 43 15.65 -6.36 12.79
N SER A 44 15.77 -6.35 11.46
CA SER A 44 16.41 -7.43 10.70
C SER A 44 17.87 -7.63 11.11
N VAL A 45 18.64 -6.55 11.21
CA VAL A 45 20.05 -6.62 11.64
C VAL A 45 20.18 -7.13 13.06
N VAL A 46 19.36 -6.61 13.99
CA VAL A 46 19.37 -7.05 15.39
C VAL A 46 19.01 -8.53 15.51
N ALA A 47 17.97 -8.99 14.79
CA ALA A 47 17.58 -10.39 14.79
C ALA A 47 18.70 -11.28 14.23
N PHE A 48 19.32 -10.88 13.12
CA PHE A 48 20.45 -11.60 12.53
C PHE A 48 21.63 -11.73 13.50
N LEU A 49 22.03 -10.62 14.14
CA LEU A 49 23.11 -10.65 15.14
C LEU A 49 22.77 -11.59 16.31
N GLY A 50 21.53 -11.54 16.81
CA GLY A 50 21.07 -12.43 17.87
C GLY A 50 21.12 -13.92 17.50
N MET A 51 20.93 -14.28 16.23
CA MET A 51 21.09 -15.67 15.76
C MET A 51 22.56 -16.08 15.71
N VAL A 52 23.42 -15.18 15.22
CA VAL A 52 24.87 -15.42 15.16
C VAL A 52 25.45 -15.63 16.56
N GLU A 53 25.04 -14.82 17.54
CA GLU A 53 25.45 -14.96 18.94
C GLU A 53 24.99 -16.28 19.58
N LYS A 54 23.80 -16.77 19.22
CA LYS A 54 23.29 -18.07 19.72
C LYS A 54 24.03 -19.28 19.14
N GLY A 55 24.69 -19.14 17.98
CA GLY A 55 25.44 -20.22 17.32
C GLY A 55 24.57 -21.36 16.76
N ASN A 56 23.24 -21.24 16.80
CA ASN A 56 22.29 -22.17 16.21
C ASN A 56 21.18 -21.37 15.52
N VAL A 57 20.88 -21.73 14.27
CA VAL A 57 19.86 -21.09 13.44
C VAL A 57 18.77 -22.11 13.14
N THR A 58 17.53 -21.79 13.52
CA THR A 58 16.37 -22.63 13.25
C THR A 58 15.66 -22.19 11.95
N VAL A 59 14.74 -23.01 11.45
CA VAL A 59 13.90 -22.66 10.29
C VAL A 59 13.09 -21.39 10.58
N ASP A 60 12.57 -21.25 11.80
CA ASP A 60 11.77 -20.09 12.21
C ASP A 60 12.57 -18.79 12.16
N ASP A 61 13.85 -18.83 12.57
CA ASP A 61 14.73 -17.67 12.51
C ASP A 61 14.97 -17.20 11.06
N ILE A 62 15.15 -18.14 10.13
CA ILE A 62 15.32 -17.83 8.70
C ILE A 62 14.01 -17.27 8.13
N LEU A 63 12.87 -17.85 8.48
CA LEU A 63 11.56 -17.36 8.05
C LEU A 63 11.28 -15.95 8.59
N LEU A 64 11.70 -15.65 9.82
CA LEU A 64 11.58 -14.33 10.43
C LEU A 64 12.41 -13.28 9.65
N LEU A 65 13.66 -13.59 9.29
CA LEU A 65 14.45 -12.71 8.41
C LEU A 65 13.78 -12.50 7.06
N PHE A 66 13.14 -13.55 6.52
CA PHE A 66 12.40 -13.43 5.27
C PHE A 66 11.20 -12.48 5.42
N ILE A 67 10.49 -12.47 6.57
CA ILE A 67 9.40 -11.50 6.86
C ILE A 67 9.93 -10.07 6.82
N TYR A 68 11.05 -9.81 7.49
CA TYR A 68 11.65 -8.48 7.48
C TYR A 68 12.10 -8.05 6.09
N LEU A 69 12.70 -8.97 5.32
CA LEU A 69 13.11 -8.67 3.96
C LEU A 69 11.92 -8.40 3.04
N GLU A 70 10.84 -9.16 3.17
CA GLU A 70 9.62 -8.94 2.37
C GLU A 70 8.95 -7.61 2.71
N LEU A 71 8.80 -7.30 4.00
CA LEU A 71 8.22 -6.03 4.44
C LEU A 71 9.11 -4.84 4.00
N GLY A 72 10.43 -5.00 4.09
CA GLY A 72 11.40 -4.02 3.59
C GLY A 72 11.31 -3.82 2.07
N ALA A 73 11.20 -4.91 1.30
CA ALA A 73 11.04 -4.83 -0.15
C ALA A 73 9.73 -4.13 -0.55
N MET A 74 8.62 -4.41 0.14
CA MET A 74 7.34 -3.77 -0.12
C MET A 74 7.35 -2.28 0.22
N THR A 75 7.93 -1.88 1.35
CA THR A 75 8.10 -0.45 1.70
C THR A 75 9.03 0.28 0.72
N GLY A 76 10.07 -0.39 0.20
CA GLY A 76 10.92 0.14 -0.86
C GLY A 76 10.21 0.31 -2.21
N ILE A 77 9.40 -0.68 -2.63
CA ILE A 77 8.57 -0.59 -3.85
C ILE A 77 7.54 0.55 -3.71
N TYR A 78 6.95 0.69 -2.53
CA TYR A 78 6.04 1.80 -2.25
C TYR A 78 6.70 3.15 -2.52
N PHE A 79 7.90 3.35 -1.97
CA PHE A 79 8.66 4.59 -2.12
C PHE A 79 8.88 4.96 -3.60
N LYS A 80 9.04 3.97 -4.48
CA LYS A 80 9.18 4.19 -5.93
C LYS A 80 7.86 4.42 -6.69
N THR A 81 6.72 4.00 -6.14
CA THR A 81 5.46 3.94 -6.90
C THR A 81 4.35 4.86 -6.36
N ASN A 82 4.52 5.49 -5.19
CA ASN A 82 3.60 6.47 -4.60
C ASN A 82 2.13 6.03 -4.45
N HIS A 83 1.87 4.74 -4.55
CA HIS A 83 0.51 4.21 -4.49
C HIS A 83 0.46 3.16 -3.39
N MET A 84 -0.55 3.25 -2.51
CA MET A 84 -0.80 2.26 -1.45
C MET A 84 -1.93 1.34 -1.87
N PRO A 85 -1.70 0.38 -2.79
CA PRO A 85 -2.72 -0.57 -3.11
C PRO A 85 -2.91 -1.49 -1.89
N VAL A 86 -4.16 -1.60 -1.46
CA VAL A 86 -4.68 -2.64 -0.54
C VAL A 86 -4.20 -4.05 -0.95
N ARG A 87 -3.87 -4.24 -2.24
CA ARG A 87 -3.26 -5.45 -2.78
C ARG A 87 -1.94 -5.85 -2.08
N PHE A 88 -1.08 -4.90 -1.71
CA PHE A 88 0.16 -5.23 -1.01
C PHE A 88 -0.11 -5.80 0.39
N LEU A 89 -1.08 -5.26 1.12
CA LEU A 89 -1.44 -5.77 2.45
C LEU A 89 -1.94 -7.22 2.40
N ILE A 90 -2.71 -7.58 1.36
CA ILE A 90 -3.18 -8.96 1.20
C ILE A 90 -2.01 -9.90 0.86
N TYR A 91 -1.03 -9.46 0.06
CA TYR A 91 0.19 -10.25 -0.18
C TYR A 91 0.98 -10.48 1.11
N VAL A 92 1.16 -9.45 1.95
CA VAL A 92 1.81 -9.59 3.27
C VAL A 92 1.10 -10.64 4.12
N ALA A 93 -0.23 -10.60 4.16
CA ALA A 93 -1.02 -11.55 4.94
C ALA A 93 -0.86 -12.99 4.43
N ILE A 94 -0.88 -13.19 3.11
CA ILE A 94 -0.66 -14.52 2.50
C ILE A 94 0.73 -15.03 2.84
N THR A 95 1.78 -14.22 2.68
CA THR A 95 3.14 -14.69 2.95
C THR A 95 3.37 -14.92 4.44
N ALA A 96 2.79 -14.09 5.32
CA ALA A 96 2.84 -14.32 6.76
C ALA A 96 2.17 -15.64 7.17
N LEU A 97 0.95 -15.92 6.68
CA LEU A 97 0.27 -17.21 6.93
C LEU A 97 1.04 -18.39 6.34
N THR A 98 1.58 -18.22 5.13
CA THR A 98 2.38 -19.25 4.48
C THR A 98 3.62 -19.57 5.30
N ARG A 99 4.33 -18.56 5.82
CA ARG A 99 5.49 -18.79 6.68
C ARG A 99 5.12 -19.48 8.00
N LEU A 100 4.00 -19.10 8.60
CA LEU A 100 3.48 -19.77 9.80
C LEU A 100 3.22 -21.26 9.50
N LEU A 101 2.66 -21.58 8.32
CA LEU A 101 2.48 -22.95 7.89
C LEU A 101 3.80 -23.71 7.73
N ILE A 102 4.84 -23.14 7.08
CA ILE A 102 6.15 -23.83 6.96
C ILE A 102 6.76 -24.06 8.36
N SER A 103 6.70 -23.06 9.23
CA SER A 103 7.20 -23.14 10.61
C SER A 103 6.52 -24.28 11.39
N ASP A 104 5.20 -24.35 11.33
CA ASP A 104 4.40 -25.37 12.03
C ASP A 104 4.65 -26.79 11.49
N VAL A 105 4.73 -26.93 10.16
CA VAL A 105 5.06 -28.20 9.50
C VAL A 105 6.49 -28.67 9.83
N SER A 106 7.42 -27.74 10.05
CA SER A 106 8.82 -28.08 10.36
C SER A 106 9.02 -28.56 11.81
N HIS A 107 8.12 -28.25 12.73
CA HIS A 107 8.27 -28.56 14.16
C HIS A 107 7.42 -29.75 14.65
N HIS A 108 6.31 -30.06 13.97
CA HIS A 108 5.35 -31.08 14.43
C HIS A 108 5.30 -32.31 13.49
N ASN A 109 5.66 -33.49 14.00
CA ASN A 109 5.68 -34.77 13.27
C ASN A 109 4.39 -35.66 13.31
N PRO A 110 3.19 -35.19 13.70
CA PRO A 110 1.92 -35.85 13.34
C PRO A 110 0.95 -34.96 12.54
N PRO A 111 -0.09 -35.52 11.91
CA PRO A 111 -1.09 -34.75 11.17
C PRO A 111 -1.95 -33.93 12.13
N ASP A 112 -1.53 -32.69 12.41
CA ASP A 112 -2.32 -31.74 13.19
C ASP A 112 -3.40 -31.09 12.32
N ILE A 113 -4.61 -30.98 12.88
CA ILE A 113 -5.74 -30.32 12.24
C ILE A 113 -5.48 -28.81 12.06
N GLY A 114 -4.57 -28.22 12.85
CA GLY A 114 -4.12 -26.83 12.71
C GLY A 114 -3.60 -26.49 11.31
N ILE A 115 -2.86 -27.41 10.68
CA ILE A 115 -2.33 -27.24 9.31
C ILE A 115 -3.49 -27.11 8.31
N ILE A 116 -4.60 -27.83 8.51
CA ILE A 116 -5.80 -27.72 7.66
C ILE A 116 -6.42 -26.32 7.77
N TYR A 117 -6.48 -25.74 8.97
CA TYR A 117 -7.01 -24.39 9.17
C TYR A 117 -6.11 -23.33 8.55
N LEU A 118 -4.79 -23.49 8.65
CA LEU A 118 -3.82 -22.60 8.00
C LEU A 118 -3.93 -22.66 6.47
N CYS A 119 -3.98 -23.85 5.90
CA CYS A 119 -4.24 -24.06 4.48
C CYS A 119 -5.56 -23.41 4.04
N GLY A 120 -6.63 -23.60 4.82
CA GLY A 120 -7.94 -22.99 4.58
C GLY A 120 -7.90 -21.46 4.64
N GLY A 121 -7.16 -20.89 5.59
CA GLY A 121 -6.94 -19.45 5.71
C GLY A 121 -6.18 -18.86 4.51
N ILE A 122 -5.12 -19.52 4.06
CA ILE A 122 -4.38 -19.12 2.85
C ILE A 122 -5.30 -19.17 1.62
N LEU A 123 -6.10 -20.23 1.48
CA LEU A 123 -7.07 -20.37 0.40
C LEU A 123 -8.13 -19.26 0.44
N LEU A 124 -8.62 -18.90 1.62
CA LEU A 124 -9.58 -17.82 1.81
C LEU A 124 -8.98 -16.46 1.43
N LEU A 125 -7.74 -16.17 1.84
CA LEU A 125 -7.04 -14.94 1.42
C LEU A 125 -6.77 -14.92 -0.09
N ALA A 126 -6.41 -16.05 -0.67
CA ALA A 126 -6.22 -16.20 -2.11
C ALA A 126 -7.53 -15.96 -2.89
N PHE A 127 -8.67 -16.40 -2.33
CA PHE A 127 -9.98 -16.10 -2.90
C PHE A 127 -10.34 -14.62 -2.73
N ALA A 128 -10.07 -14.02 -1.57
CA ALA A 128 -10.32 -12.61 -1.32
C ALA A 128 -9.58 -11.69 -2.32
N ILE A 129 -8.30 -11.97 -2.61
CA ILE A 129 -7.56 -11.19 -3.61
C ILE A 129 -8.10 -11.39 -5.04
N LEU A 130 -8.61 -12.58 -5.36
CA LEU A 130 -9.27 -12.84 -6.64
C LEU A 130 -10.53 -12.00 -6.78
N VAL A 131 -11.36 -11.93 -5.73
CA VAL A 131 -12.58 -11.09 -5.70
C VAL A 131 -12.21 -9.61 -5.84
N VAL A 132 -11.25 -9.12 -5.06
CA VAL A 132 -10.79 -7.71 -5.14
C VAL A 132 -10.26 -7.40 -6.54
N ARG A 133 -9.46 -8.30 -7.13
CA ARG A 133 -8.93 -8.13 -8.49
C ARG A 133 -10.05 -8.08 -9.53
N TYR A 134 -11.04 -8.96 -9.41
CA TYR A 134 -12.17 -9.01 -10.34
C TYR A 134 -13.05 -7.76 -10.23
N ALA A 135 -13.35 -7.30 -9.01
CA ALA A 135 -14.14 -6.10 -8.77
C ALA A 135 -13.46 -4.84 -9.33
N SER A 136 -12.14 -4.68 -9.10
CA SER A 136 -11.38 -3.54 -9.65
C SER A 136 -11.29 -3.56 -11.18
N TYR A 137 -11.31 -4.74 -11.81
CA TYR A 137 -11.31 -4.84 -13.27
C TYR A 137 -12.69 -4.51 -13.88
N LYS A 138 -13.78 -4.93 -13.22
CA LYS A 138 -15.15 -4.77 -13.74
C LYS A 138 -15.75 -3.37 -13.51
N TYR A 139 -15.30 -2.65 -12.49
CA TYR A 139 -15.73 -1.27 -12.21
C TYR A 139 -14.53 -0.31 -12.12
N PRO A 140 -13.89 0.04 -13.24
CA PRO A 140 -12.91 1.13 -13.26
C PRO A 140 -13.63 2.42 -12.87
N SER A 141 -13.13 3.14 -11.86
CA SER A 141 -13.71 4.42 -11.46
C SER A 141 -13.71 5.36 -12.66
N ALA A 142 -14.89 5.77 -13.11
CA ALA A 142 -15.04 6.65 -14.27
C ALA A 142 -14.27 7.95 -14.00
N LYS A 143 -13.37 8.32 -14.92
CA LYS A 143 -12.71 9.63 -14.89
C LYS A 143 -13.78 10.71 -14.80
N ILE A 144 -13.78 11.47 -13.72
CA ILE A 144 -14.55 12.70 -13.61
C ILE A 144 -14.08 13.60 -14.77
N PRO A 145 -14.97 14.07 -15.66
CA PRO A 145 -14.56 14.93 -16.77
C PRO A 145 -13.95 16.20 -16.18
N ASP A 146 -12.69 16.44 -16.53
CA ASP A 146 -12.00 17.69 -16.24
C ASP A 146 -12.84 18.85 -16.80
N SER A 147 -13.40 19.70 -15.94
CA SER A 147 -14.24 20.84 -16.34
C SER A 147 -13.46 21.93 -17.10
N SER A 148 -12.15 21.72 -17.33
CA SER A 148 -11.28 22.55 -18.15
C SER A 148 -11.42 22.31 -19.66
N SER A 149 -11.98 21.19 -20.12
CA SER A 149 -12.19 20.91 -21.55
C SER A 149 -13.41 21.60 -22.15
N THR A 150 -14.44 21.89 -21.35
CA THR A 150 -15.67 22.56 -21.82
C THR A 150 -15.41 24.02 -22.21
N VAL A 151 -14.45 24.69 -21.56
CA VAL A 151 -14.13 26.10 -21.84
C VAL A 151 -13.35 26.25 -23.17
N LYS A 152 -12.56 25.26 -23.57
CA LYS A 152 -11.75 25.33 -24.81
C LYS A 152 -12.58 25.10 -26.08
N GLY A 153 -13.67 24.34 -25.98
CA GLY A 153 -14.63 24.13 -27.08
C GLY A 153 -15.43 25.39 -27.42
N ALA A 154 -15.97 26.08 -26.42
CA ALA A 154 -16.78 27.28 -26.62
C ALA A 154 -16.02 28.45 -27.25
N VAL A 155 -14.71 28.58 -26.98
CA VAL A 155 -13.87 29.66 -27.56
C VAL A 155 -13.51 29.40 -29.02
N THR A 156 -13.65 28.16 -29.51
CA THR A 156 -13.34 27.83 -30.91
C THR A 156 -14.55 28.04 -31.82
N GLU A 157 -15.77 27.87 -31.32
CA GLU A 157 -17.00 28.14 -32.09
C GLU A 157 -17.24 29.63 -32.35
N GLU A 158 -16.88 30.53 -31.42
CA GLU A 158 -17.09 31.98 -31.60
C GLU A 158 -16.15 32.62 -32.65
N LYS A 159 -15.08 31.92 -33.07
CA LYS A 159 -14.04 32.47 -33.96
C LYS A 159 -14.13 32.00 -35.42
N GLY A 160 -15.18 31.25 -35.75
CA GLY A 160 -15.39 30.65 -37.08
C GLY A 160 -16.43 31.34 -37.96
N GLU A 161 -16.97 32.48 -37.55
CA GLU A 161 -17.99 33.23 -38.31
C GLU A 161 -17.46 34.64 -38.65
N ILE A 162 -16.64 34.70 -39.69
CA ILE A 162 -16.45 35.86 -40.57
C ILE A 162 -16.27 35.38 -42.01
#